data_AF-A0A961Y1Z5-F1
#
_entry.id   AF-A0A961Y1Z5-F1
#
_cell.length_a   1.000
_cell.length_b   1.000
_cell.length_c   1.000
_cell.angle_alpha   90.00
_cell.angle_beta   90.00
_cell.angle_gamma   90.00
#
_symmetry.space_group_name_H-M   'P 1'
#
loop_
_entity.id
_entity.type
_entity.pdbx_description
1 polymer ?
#
loop_
_entity_poly.entity_id
_entity_poly.type
_entity_poly.pdbx_seq_one_letter_code
_entity_poly.pdbx_strand_id
1 'polypeptide(L)'
;MLSPSHYLADPGFNGWQPIDHDACLLLRRALDSEGGKTIAIDYLVAARLTDFMDENFRSKMMPNLSDLPYENLWVRASMSTPIGPLNAQRLVRTLSRWHNIGKPIVMDYMGGLTAEALVGMNVVSGISHGYGEQSSFTTTKWTDPPDERDKDKSSGRAMRIGVSALGCTFNSAELDVLLSAHGAKSVLLPNDRKLLPNGVEDIRRDPRRFNIYDAQRRMAEINAVPTANRPDHFADQRMREVVATANKAAKLNPKSDIAEAKNVDLTKLRARLVKFSTTSEKLRGTYESLAQERTEQGATVRAIGDLRRSTPLNQTGTE
;
A
#
# COMPACT_ATOMS: atom_id res chain seq x y z
N MET A 1 1.15 21.92 -1.06
CA MET A 1 2.60 22.09 -1.33
C MET A 1 3.30 20.88 -0.77
N LEU A 2 4.30 20.36 -1.47
CA LEU A 2 5.08 19.22 -0.96
C LEU A 2 6.30 19.75 -0.19
N SER A 3 6.51 19.28 1.03
CA SER A 3 7.74 19.56 1.78
C SER A 3 8.93 18.90 1.09
N PRO A 4 10.12 19.53 1.05
CA PRO A 4 11.35 18.83 0.73
C PRO A 4 11.51 17.61 1.64
N SER A 5 11.84 16.46 1.05
CA SER A 5 11.99 15.20 1.79
C SER A 5 12.96 14.27 1.08
N HIS A 6 13.76 13.55 1.86
CA HIS A 6 14.75 12.59 1.39
C HIS A 6 14.38 11.15 1.82
N TYR A 7 15.09 10.18 1.23
CA TYR A 7 15.00 8.80 1.66
C TYR A 7 15.85 8.59 2.91
N LEU A 8 15.22 8.33 4.06
CA LEU A 8 15.86 8.28 5.37
C LEU A 8 16.78 7.08 5.57
N ALA A 9 16.75 6.10 4.67
CA ALA A 9 17.62 4.93 4.69
C ALA A 9 18.70 4.98 3.60
N ASP A 10 19.10 6.18 3.21
CA ASP A 10 20.28 6.41 2.38
C ASP A 10 21.55 5.88 3.08
N PRO A 11 22.29 4.94 2.48
CA PRO A 11 23.52 4.42 3.06
C PRO A 11 24.64 5.47 3.11
N GLY A 12 24.58 6.52 2.28
CA GLY A 12 25.60 7.57 2.18
C GLY A 12 25.46 8.67 3.22
N PHE A 13 24.29 8.84 3.85
CA PHE A 13 24.05 9.91 4.82
C PHE A 13 22.86 9.62 5.75
N ASN A 14 23.07 9.74 7.07
CA ASN A 14 22.06 9.43 8.09
C ASN A 14 21.43 10.67 8.75
N GLY A 15 21.80 11.88 8.31
CA GLY A 15 21.33 13.15 8.86
C GLY A 15 20.12 13.75 8.12
N TRP A 16 19.46 12.99 7.23
CA TRP A 16 18.39 13.52 6.39
C TRP A 16 17.17 14.00 7.18
N GLN A 17 16.80 13.29 8.26
CA GLN A 17 15.57 13.60 8.98
C GLN A 17 15.57 15.01 9.62
N PRO A 18 16.63 15.45 10.34
CA PRO A 18 16.72 16.83 10.82
C PRO A 18 16.68 17.87 9.69
N ILE A 19 17.32 17.60 8.55
CA ILE A 19 17.31 18.51 7.40
C ILE A 19 15.90 18.65 6.82
N ASP A 20 15.19 17.53 6.64
CA ASP A 20 13.82 17.52 6.13
C ASP A 20 12.85 18.23 7.09
N HIS A 21 13.08 18.08 8.40
CA HIS A 21 12.33 18.78 9.44
C HIS A 21 12.50 20.30 9.32
N ASP A 22 13.74 20.78 9.29
CA ASP A 22 14.02 22.22 9.21
C ASP A 22 13.57 22.82 7.87
N ALA A 23 13.70 22.07 6.78
CA ALA A 23 13.19 22.46 5.48
C ALA A 23 11.67 22.64 5.48
N CYS A 24 10.92 21.79 6.18
CA CYS A 24 9.47 21.94 6.33
C CYS A 24 9.10 23.21 7.12
N LEU A 25 9.84 23.55 8.17
CA LEU A 25 9.64 24.78 8.94
C LEU A 25 9.93 26.02 8.09
N LEU A 26 11.02 25.99 7.30
CA LEU A 26 11.36 27.07 6.38
C LEU A 26 10.31 27.23 5.29
N LEU A 27 9.79 26.13 4.73
CA LEU A 27 8.70 26.16 3.76
C LEU A 27 7.45 26.82 4.35
N ARG A 28 7.05 26.46 5.58
CA ARG A 28 5.90 27.10 6.25
C ARG A 28 6.10 28.61 6.38
N ARG A 29 7.27 29.05 6.86
CA ARG A 29 7.61 30.48 7.00
C ARG A 29 7.58 31.22 5.67
N ALA A 30 8.15 30.63 4.62
CA ALA A 30 8.16 31.21 3.28
C ALA A 30 6.76 31.31 2.68
N LEU A 31 5.91 30.29 2.86
CA LEU A 31 4.51 30.38 2.43
C LEU A 31 3.77 31.46 3.20
N ASP A 32 4.02 31.61 4.50
CA ASP A 32 3.34 32.61 5.33
C ASP A 32 3.74 34.04 4.96
N SER A 33 5.01 34.28 4.59
CA SER A 33 5.50 35.59 4.14
C SER A 33 4.92 36.00 2.78
N GLU A 34 4.67 35.03 1.90
CA GLU A 34 4.03 35.24 0.59
C GLU A 34 2.49 35.24 0.67
N GLY A 35 1.90 35.26 1.87
CA GLY A 35 0.44 35.27 2.07
C GLY A 35 -0.26 33.91 1.92
N GLY A 36 0.50 32.84 1.69
CA GLY A 36 0.05 31.46 1.54
C GLY A 36 -0.25 30.70 2.84
N LYS A 37 -0.68 31.39 3.91
CA LYS A 37 -0.94 30.79 5.24
C LYS A 37 -1.94 29.63 5.23
N THR A 38 -2.83 29.58 4.24
CA THR A 38 -3.86 28.54 4.09
C THR A 38 -3.42 27.37 3.20
N ILE A 39 -2.23 27.44 2.59
CA ILE A 39 -1.71 26.38 1.73
C ILE A 39 -1.27 25.21 2.61
N ALA A 40 -1.93 24.07 2.45
CA ALA A 40 -1.55 22.83 3.12
C ALA A 40 -0.18 22.31 2.64
N ILE A 41 0.59 21.77 3.58
CA ILE A 41 1.87 21.11 3.39
C ILE A 41 1.68 19.60 3.55
N ASP A 42 2.10 18.87 2.53
CA ASP A 42 2.26 17.42 2.56
C ASP A 42 3.70 17.10 2.99
N TYR A 43 3.88 16.34 4.07
CA TYR A 43 5.19 15.94 4.56
C TYR A 43 5.43 14.45 4.27
N LEU A 44 6.55 14.10 3.63
CA LEU A 44 6.85 12.73 3.23
C LEU A 44 7.89 12.09 4.14
N VAL A 45 7.54 10.94 4.72
CA VAL A 45 8.49 10.03 5.37
C VAL A 45 8.75 8.85 4.44
N ALA A 46 9.93 8.81 3.83
CA ALA A 46 10.36 7.71 2.97
C ALA A 46 11.49 6.90 3.63
N ALA A 47 11.27 5.62 3.92
CA ALA A 47 12.26 4.76 4.59
C ALA A 47 12.10 3.28 4.16
N ARG A 48 12.95 2.36 4.65
CA ARG A 48 12.71 0.91 4.45
C ARG A 48 11.50 0.49 5.26
N LEU A 49 10.75 -0.51 4.77
CA LEU A 49 9.67 -1.11 5.53
C LEU A 49 10.12 -1.58 6.93
N THR A 50 11.36 -2.07 7.05
CA THR A 50 11.95 -2.51 8.32
C THR A 50 12.22 -1.37 9.29
N ASP A 51 12.48 -0.15 8.80
CA ASP A 51 12.73 1.00 9.67
C ASP A 51 11.44 1.38 10.41
N PHE A 52 10.28 1.32 9.73
CA PHE A 52 8.97 1.49 10.39
C PHE A 52 8.66 0.42 11.44
N MET A 53 9.42 -0.68 11.50
CA MET A 53 9.25 -1.73 12.49
C MET A 53 10.20 -1.59 13.68
N ASP A 54 11.25 -0.80 13.51
CA ASP A 54 12.25 -0.54 14.53
C ASP A 54 11.68 0.39 15.60
N GLU A 55 11.89 0.06 16.88
CA GLU A 55 11.38 0.90 17.98
C GLU A 55 12.16 2.21 18.04
N ASN A 56 13.48 2.20 17.85
CA ASN A 56 14.29 3.42 17.93
C ASN A 56 13.91 4.42 16.84
N PHE A 57 13.69 3.95 15.61
CA PHE A 57 13.18 4.76 14.52
C PHE A 57 11.83 5.39 14.89
N ARG A 58 10.88 4.59 15.39
CA ARG A 58 9.54 5.08 15.75
C ARG A 58 9.56 6.09 16.90
N SER A 59 10.34 5.83 17.95
CA SER A 59 10.46 6.73 19.09
C SER A 59 11.11 8.06 18.71
N LYS A 60 12.09 8.06 17.78
CA LYS A 60 12.70 9.29 17.26
C LYS A 60 11.78 10.07 16.34
N MET A 61 11.00 9.39 15.50
CA MET A 61 10.12 10.05 14.54
C MET A 61 8.92 10.73 15.21
N MET A 62 8.36 10.15 16.27
CA MET A 62 7.09 10.64 16.84
C MET A 62 7.12 12.11 17.29
N PRO A 63 8.10 12.58 18.11
CA PRO A 63 8.15 13.99 18.53
C PRO A 63 8.39 14.93 17.34
N ASN A 64 9.23 14.52 16.40
CA ASN A 64 9.54 15.33 15.23
C ASN A 64 8.31 15.49 14.31
N LEU A 65 7.45 14.47 14.23
CA LEU A 65 6.21 14.55 13.44
C LEU A 65 5.11 15.36 14.14
N SER A 66 5.04 15.35 15.47
CA SER A 66 4.02 16.13 16.18
C SER A 66 4.22 17.63 16.01
N ASP A 67 5.47 18.08 15.97
CA ASP A 67 5.82 19.50 16.06
C ASP A 67 5.89 20.19 14.69
N LEU A 68 5.86 19.43 13.60
CA LEU A 68 5.98 19.97 12.25
C LEU A 68 4.68 20.59 11.72
N PRO A 69 4.75 21.70 10.96
CA PRO A 69 3.59 22.40 10.41
C PRO A 69 3.11 21.79 9.09
N TYR A 70 2.72 20.51 9.12
CA TYR A 70 2.11 19.82 7.98
C TYR A 70 0.66 19.43 8.25
N GLU A 71 -0.12 19.29 7.19
CA GLU A 71 -1.53 18.90 7.22
C GLU A 71 -1.69 17.42 6.89
N ASN A 72 -0.91 16.85 5.96
CA ASN A 72 -0.97 15.42 5.65
C ASN A 72 0.42 14.77 5.76
N LEU A 73 0.46 13.61 6.41
CA LEU A 73 1.65 12.76 6.45
C LEU A 73 1.59 11.74 5.31
N TRP A 74 2.52 11.82 4.38
CA TRP A 74 2.74 10.81 3.37
C TRP A 74 3.80 9.82 3.86
N VAL A 75 3.52 8.53 3.76
CA VAL A 75 4.44 7.47 4.19
C VAL A 75 4.76 6.58 3.01
N ARG A 76 6.04 6.51 2.63
CA ARG A 76 6.52 5.68 1.53
C ARG A 76 7.50 4.64 2.06
N ALA A 77 7.06 3.39 2.10
CA ALA A 77 7.88 2.26 2.56
C ALA A 77 8.53 1.54 1.37
N SER A 78 9.86 1.49 1.35
CA SER A 78 10.61 0.66 0.40
C SER A 78 10.47 -0.81 0.77
N MET A 79 9.96 -1.60 -0.17
CA MET A 79 9.71 -3.04 -0.02
C MET A 79 10.01 -3.79 -1.32
N SER A 80 10.75 -4.90 -1.22
CA SER A 80 11.07 -5.77 -2.36
C SER A 80 10.15 -6.98 -2.49
N THR A 81 9.40 -7.31 -1.43
CA THR A 81 8.52 -8.47 -1.37
C THR A 81 7.18 -8.12 -0.72
N PRO A 82 6.09 -8.85 -1.04
CA PRO A 82 4.82 -8.70 -0.35
C PRO A 82 4.97 -8.80 1.18
N ILE A 83 4.15 -8.04 1.90
CA ILE A 83 4.19 -7.99 3.36
C ILE A 83 3.67 -9.32 3.94
N GLY A 84 4.51 -9.97 4.77
CA GLY A 84 4.12 -11.15 5.53
C GLY A 84 3.39 -10.81 6.85
N PRO A 85 2.82 -11.82 7.54
CA PRO A 85 2.03 -11.65 8.76
C PRO A 85 2.66 -10.73 9.84
N LEU A 86 3.89 -11.03 10.26
CA LEU A 86 4.60 -10.26 11.28
C LEU A 86 4.77 -8.79 10.88
N ASN A 87 5.12 -8.56 9.61
CA ASN A 87 5.36 -7.24 9.09
C ASN A 87 4.06 -6.44 8.92
N ALA A 88 2.96 -7.11 8.57
CA ALA A 88 1.63 -6.51 8.54
C ALA A 88 1.21 -6.04 9.93
N GLN A 89 1.38 -6.89 10.95
CA GLN A 89 1.08 -6.54 12.34
C GLN A 89 1.87 -5.32 12.81
N ARG A 90 3.19 -5.31 12.59
CA ARG A 90 4.07 -4.20 13.00
C ARG A 90 3.74 -2.91 12.26
N LEU A 91 3.46 -2.99 10.96
CA LEU A 91 3.09 -1.82 10.17
C LEU A 91 1.76 -1.22 10.64
N VAL A 92 0.71 -2.04 10.82
CA VAL A 92 -0.60 -1.61 11.32
C VAL A 92 -0.46 -0.94 12.69
N ARG A 93 0.25 -1.55 13.63
CA ARG A 93 0.47 -0.95 14.96
C ARG A 93 1.24 0.37 14.90
N THR A 94 2.24 0.47 14.01
CA THR A 94 3.03 1.69 13.84
C THR A 94 2.18 2.83 13.29
N LEU A 95 1.46 2.58 12.21
CA LEU A 95 0.58 3.57 11.60
C LEU A 95 -0.57 3.94 12.54
N SER A 96 -1.12 2.99 13.30
CA SER A 96 -2.11 3.29 14.33
C SER A 96 -1.57 4.25 15.40
N ARG A 97 -0.32 4.08 15.84
CA ARG A 97 0.31 5.00 16.80
C ARG A 97 0.49 6.38 16.19
N TRP A 98 0.96 6.45 14.94
CA TRP A 98 1.14 7.73 14.24
C TRP A 98 -0.19 8.43 13.95
N HIS A 99 -1.27 7.67 13.76
CA HIS A 99 -2.60 8.22 13.57
C HIS A 99 -3.07 9.06 14.76
N ASN A 100 -2.60 8.74 15.98
CA ASN A 100 -2.89 9.50 17.20
C ASN A 100 -2.29 10.92 17.20
N ILE A 101 -1.40 11.25 16.26
CA ILE A 101 -0.96 12.64 16.02
C ILE A 101 -2.17 13.51 15.61
N GLY A 102 -3.23 12.91 15.07
CA GLY A 102 -4.46 13.62 14.67
C GLY A 102 -4.37 14.24 13.28
N LYS A 103 -3.39 13.80 12.48
CA LYS A 103 -3.20 14.24 11.09
C LYS A 103 -3.45 13.08 10.13
N PRO A 104 -4.09 13.34 8.96
CA PRO A 104 -4.25 12.34 7.92
C PRO A 104 -2.94 11.65 7.54
N ILE A 105 -3.01 10.33 7.35
CA ILE A 105 -1.88 9.53 6.87
C ILE A 105 -2.22 8.96 5.48
N VAL A 106 -1.41 9.28 4.48
CA VAL A 106 -1.49 8.72 3.13
C VAL A 106 -0.36 7.73 2.95
N MET A 107 -0.67 6.45 2.72
CA MET A 107 0.36 5.48 2.33
C MET A 107 0.62 5.58 0.84
N ASP A 108 1.86 5.86 0.49
CA ASP A 108 2.29 6.06 -0.88
C ASP A 108 3.06 4.85 -1.42
N TYR A 109 2.82 4.53 -2.69
CA TYR A 109 3.24 3.30 -3.35
C TYR A 109 2.91 2.03 -2.55
N MET A 110 1.66 1.92 -2.09
CA MET A 110 1.15 0.72 -1.45
C MET A 110 -0.14 0.29 -2.12
N GLY A 111 -0.13 -0.78 -2.91
CA GLY A 111 -1.32 -1.30 -3.60
C GLY A 111 -1.77 -2.68 -3.11
N GLY A 112 -2.85 -3.18 -3.72
CA GLY A 112 -3.36 -4.54 -3.51
C GLY A 112 -3.86 -4.80 -2.09
N LEU A 113 -3.78 -6.07 -1.65
CA LEU A 113 -4.35 -6.51 -0.37
C LEU A 113 -3.75 -5.79 0.85
N THR A 114 -2.49 -5.36 0.76
CA THR A 114 -1.86 -4.59 1.85
C THR A 114 -2.52 -3.22 1.98
N ALA A 115 -2.76 -2.53 0.87
CA ALA A 115 -3.48 -1.26 0.87
C ALA A 115 -4.90 -1.41 1.43
N GLU A 116 -5.63 -2.43 0.96
CA GLU A 116 -6.96 -2.77 1.47
C GLU A 116 -6.94 -3.00 2.99
N ALA A 117 -5.92 -3.70 3.49
CA ALA A 117 -5.77 -3.96 4.93
C ALA A 117 -5.53 -2.69 5.74
N LEU A 118 -4.66 -1.79 5.28
CA LEU A 118 -4.37 -0.55 6.02
C LEU A 118 -5.60 0.36 6.11
N VAL A 119 -6.38 0.47 5.03
CA VAL A 119 -7.65 1.22 5.01
C VAL A 119 -8.70 0.51 5.86
N GLY A 120 -8.85 -0.82 5.70
CA GLY A 120 -9.79 -1.63 6.48
C GLY A 120 -9.51 -1.60 7.98
N MET A 121 -8.24 -1.51 8.39
CA MET A 121 -7.84 -1.39 9.80
C MET A 121 -7.93 0.03 10.37
N ASN A 122 -8.36 1.01 9.55
CA ASN A 122 -8.41 2.43 9.90
C ASN A 122 -7.09 2.96 10.49
N VAL A 123 -5.97 2.62 9.86
CA VAL A 123 -4.65 3.15 10.26
C VAL A 123 -4.11 4.18 9.28
N VAL A 124 -4.81 4.38 8.16
CA VAL A 124 -4.49 5.36 7.12
C VAL A 124 -5.77 6.04 6.65
N SER A 125 -5.65 7.27 6.19
CA SER A 125 -6.73 8.09 5.64
C SER A 125 -6.84 7.94 4.13
N GLY A 126 -5.76 7.55 3.47
CA GLY A 126 -5.71 7.40 2.03
C GLY A 126 -4.56 6.52 1.57
N ILE A 127 -4.64 6.12 0.31
CA ILE A 127 -3.63 5.34 -0.39
C ILE A 127 -3.31 6.05 -1.71
N SER A 128 -2.04 6.14 -2.04
CA SER A 128 -1.53 6.50 -3.36
C SER A 128 -0.70 5.33 -3.88
N HIS A 129 -0.94 4.88 -5.11
CA HIS A 129 -0.09 3.89 -5.76
C HIS A 129 -0.22 3.99 -7.28
N GLY A 130 0.84 3.60 -8.00
CA GLY A 130 0.75 3.35 -9.43
C GLY A 130 0.06 2.01 -9.72
N TYR A 131 -0.11 1.66 -10.98
CA TYR A 131 -0.77 0.42 -11.38
C TYR A 131 0.26 -0.66 -11.78
N GLY A 132 -0.06 -1.93 -11.56
CA GLY A 132 0.83 -3.04 -11.89
C GLY A 132 2.15 -3.00 -11.11
N GLU A 133 3.29 -2.91 -11.81
CA GLU A 133 4.65 -2.85 -11.22
C GLU A 133 4.97 -1.50 -10.54
N GLN A 134 4.09 -0.51 -10.62
CA GLN A 134 4.21 0.75 -9.89
C GLN A 134 3.33 0.78 -8.62
N SER A 135 2.75 -0.36 -8.25
CA SER A 135 1.95 -0.51 -7.02
C SER A 135 2.80 -0.55 -5.75
N SER A 136 4.11 -0.77 -5.87
CA SER A 136 5.06 -0.78 -4.77
C SER A 136 6.31 0.03 -5.10
N PHE A 137 6.92 0.57 -4.05
CA PHE A 137 8.17 1.30 -4.13
C PHE A 137 9.32 0.43 -3.61
N THR A 138 10.43 0.41 -4.34
CA THR A 138 11.64 -0.29 -3.94
C THR A 138 12.88 0.52 -4.28
N THR A 139 13.83 0.53 -3.35
CA THR A 139 15.13 1.18 -3.45
C THR A 139 16.28 0.18 -3.57
N THR A 140 15.99 -1.13 -3.61
CA THR A 140 17.01 -2.20 -3.52
C THR A 140 18.13 -2.06 -4.56
N LYS A 141 17.81 -1.56 -5.75
CA LYS A 141 18.76 -1.41 -6.86
C LYS A 141 19.28 0.01 -7.08
N TRP A 142 19.05 0.94 -6.14
CA TRP A 142 19.44 2.35 -6.34
C TRP A 142 20.95 2.56 -6.33
N THR A 143 21.67 1.71 -5.59
CA THR A 143 23.13 1.73 -5.50
C THR A 143 23.80 0.85 -6.55
N ASP A 144 23.03 -0.01 -7.21
CA ASP A 144 23.56 -0.91 -8.21
C ASP A 144 23.83 -0.14 -9.51
N PRO A 145 24.92 -0.44 -10.24
CA PRO A 145 25.09 0.10 -11.58
C PRO A 145 23.91 -0.32 -12.47
N PRO A 146 23.48 0.53 -13.43
CA PRO A 146 22.42 0.17 -14.35
C PRO A 146 22.76 -1.13 -15.09
N ASP A 147 21.80 -2.07 -15.12
CA ASP A 147 21.92 -3.30 -15.91
C ASP A 147 22.18 -2.94 -17.39
N GLU A 148 23.09 -3.65 -18.06
CA GLU A 148 23.31 -3.44 -19.50
C GLU A 148 22.01 -3.62 -20.28
N ARG A 149 21.75 -2.68 -21.21
CA ARG A 149 20.53 -2.71 -21.99
C ARG A 149 20.55 -3.89 -22.95
N ASP A 150 19.75 -4.90 -22.63
CA ASP A 150 19.39 -5.96 -23.56
C ASP A 150 18.64 -5.35 -24.76
N LYS A 151 19.25 -5.42 -25.93
CA LYS A 151 18.72 -4.82 -27.17
C LYS A 151 17.46 -5.53 -27.67
N ASP A 152 17.28 -6.80 -27.28
CA ASP A 152 16.18 -7.64 -27.73
C ASP A 152 14.97 -7.56 -26.78
N LYS A 153 15.12 -6.94 -25.60
CA LYS A 153 14.03 -6.71 -24.66
C LYS A 153 13.45 -5.32 -24.80
N SER A 154 12.11 -5.23 -24.81
CA SER A 154 11.42 -3.94 -24.75
C SER A 154 11.80 -3.20 -23.46
N SER A 155 12.22 -1.94 -23.60
CA SER A 155 12.55 -1.08 -22.47
C SER A 155 11.29 -0.82 -21.61
N GLY A 156 11.40 -1.03 -20.30
CA GLY A 156 10.32 -0.72 -19.34
C GLY A 156 10.03 -1.88 -18.38
N ARG A 157 9.32 -1.56 -17.29
CA ARG A 157 8.86 -2.60 -16.34
C ARG A 157 7.78 -3.46 -17.00
N ALA A 158 7.78 -4.75 -16.70
CA ALA A 158 6.76 -5.68 -17.17
C ALA A 158 5.37 -5.20 -16.76
N MET A 159 4.35 -5.43 -17.58
CA MET A 159 2.99 -5.07 -17.22
C MET A 159 2.42 -6.12 -16.27
N ARG A 160 1.97 -5.70 -15.08
CA ARG A 160 1.32 -6.59 -14.10
C ARG A 160 -0.17 -6.37 -14.02
N ILE A 161 -0.89 -7.48 -13.93
CA ILE A 161 -2.34 -7.55 -13.79
C ILE A 161 -2.65 -7.95 -12.35
N GLY A 162 -3.40 -7.12 -11.64
CA GLY A 162 -3.86 -7.39 -10.28
C GLY A 162 -4.99 -8.40 -10.30
N VAL A 163 -4.89 -9.42 -9.45
CA VAL A 163 -5.99 -10.34 -9.16
C VAL A 163 -6.41 -10.06 -7.73
N SER A 164 -7.30 -9.07 -7.55
CA SER A 164 -7.74 -8.64 -6.21
C SER A 164 -8.35 -9.78 -5.41
N ALA A 165 -9.09 -10.69 -6.05
CA ALA A 165 -9.66 -11.86 -5.37
C ALA A 165 -8.60 -12.73 -4.66
N LEU A 166 -7.36 -12.75 -5.18
CA LEU A 166 -6.22 -13.44 -4.58
C LEU A 166 -5.28 -12.51 -3.79
N GLY A 167 -5.39 -11.20 -3.99
CA GLY A 167 -4.54 -10.20 -3.35
C GLY A 167 -3.12 -10.12 -3.92
N CYS A 168 -2.90 -10.60 -5.15
CA CYS A 168 -1.57 -10.63 -5.79
C CYS A 168 -1.60 -10.19 -7.26
N THR A 169 -0.45 -10.21 -7.92
CA THR A 169 -0.29 -9.76 -9.31
C THR A 169 0.44 -10.79 -10.18
N PHE A 170 0.04 -10.88 -11.44
CA PHE A 170 0.63 -11.77 -12.45
C PHE A 170 1.07 -10.95 -13.66
N ASN A 171 2.07 -11.43 -14.41
CA ASN A 171 2.29 -10.91 -15.76
C ASN A 171 1.26 -11.52 -16.74
N SER A 172 1.15 -10.97 -17.95
CA SER A 172 0.14 -11.42 -18.93
C SER A 172 0.30 -12.89 -19.32
N ALA A 173 1.54 -13.39 -19.45
CA ALA A 173 1.82 -14.78 -19.81
C ALA A 173 1.41 -15.75 -18.69
N GLU A 174 1.77 -15.43 -17.44
CA GLU A 174 1.36 -16.19 -16.25
C GLU A 174 -0.16 -16.22 -16.13
N LEU A 175 -0.84 -15.09 -16.35
CA LEU A 175 -2.30 -15.04 -16.28
C LEU A 175 -2.95 -15.88 -17.38
N ASP A 176 -2.47 -15.80 -18.62
CA ASP A 176 -2.95 -16.64 -19.73
C ASP A 176 -2.83 -18.14 -19.39
N VAL A 177 -1.68 -18.54 -18.84
CA VAL A 177 -1.44 -19.92 -18.39
C VAL A 177 -2.46 -20.29 -17.31
N LEU A 178 -2.65 -19.47 -16.27
CA LEU A 178 -3.64 -19.75 -15.23
C LEU A 178 -5.07 -19.89 -15.78
N LEU A 179 -5.45 -18.99 -16.69
CA LEU A 179 -6.77 -18.97 -17.31
C LEU A 179 -7.03 -20.16 -18.24
N SER A 180 -6.01 -20.95 -18.58
CA SER A 180 -6.18 -22.22 -19.29
C SER A 180 -6.78 -23.35 -18.43
N ALA A 181 -6.68 -23.24 -17.10
CA ALA A 181 -7.24 -24.22 -16.19
C ALA A 181 -8.78 -24.15 -16.16
N HIS A 182 -9.42 -25.30 -16.01
CA HIS A 182 -10.88 -25.37 -15.88
C HIS A 182 -11.34 -24.58 -14.65
N GLY A 183 -12.35 -23.72 -14.81
CA GLY A 183 -12.88 -22.88 -13.73
C GLY A 183 -12.00 -21.69 -13.32
N ALA A 184 -10.83 -21.47 -13.92
CA ALA A 184 -9.93 -20.39 -13.50
C ALA A 184 -10.55 -19.00 -13.64
N LYS A 185 -11.35 -18.75 -14.68
CA LYS A 185 -12.00 -17.45 -14.90
C LYS A 185 -12.94 -17.07 -13.76
N SER A 186 -13.75 -18.00 -13.27
CA SER A 186 -14.69 -17.74 -12.18
C SER A 186 -14.01 -17.62 -10.81
N VAL A 187 -12.82 -18.22 -10.66
CA VAL A 187 -12.02 -18.13 -9.42
C VAL A 187 -11.19 -16.86 -9.37
N LEU A 188 -10.54 -16.48 -10.47
CA LEU A 188 -9.51 -15.44 -10.48
C LEU A 188 -10.02 -14.09 -10.95
N LEU A 189 -11.10 -14.03 -11.73
CA LEU A 189 -11.58 -12.77 -12.30
C LEU A 189 -12.89 -12.35 -11.66
N PRO A 190 -13.12 -11.04 -11.49
CA PRO A 190 -14.38 -10.55 -10.97
C PRO A 190 -15.52 -10.93 -11.92
N ASN A 191 -16.63 -11.41 -11.35
CA ASN A 191 -17.86 -11.70 -12.10
C ASN A 191 -18.71 -10.43 -12.27
N ASP A 192 -18.11 -9.35 -12.76
CA ASP A 192 -18.77 -8.07 -12.99
C ASP A 192 -18.68 -7.68 -14.46
N ARG A 193 -19.82 -7.78 -15.17
CA ARG A 193 -19.93 -7.42 -16.59
C ARG A 193 -19.80 -5.92 -16.83
N LYS A 194 -19.95 -5.06 -15.82
CA LYS A 194 -19.68 -3.62 -15.96
C LYS A 194 -18.17 -3.37 -16.03
N LEU A 195 -17.37 -4.19 -15.36
CA LEU A 195 -15.91 -4.05 -15.32
C LEU A 195 -15.22 -4.82 -16.47
N LEU A 196 -15.78 -5.97 -16.86
CA LEU A 196 -15.27 -6.82 -17.95
C LEU A 196 -16.38 -7.20 -18.94
N PRO A 197 -16.87 -6.25 -19.78
CA PRO A 197 -17.94 -6.53 -20.74
C PRO A 197 -17.57 -7.63 -21.75
N ASN A 198 -16.31 -7.68 -22.19
CA ASN A 198 -15.76 -8.71 -23.08
C ASN A 198 -14.92 -9.75 -22.34
N GLY A 199 -14.96 -9.77 -21.01
CA GLY A 199 -14.20 -10.72 -20.20
C GLY A 199 -12.69 -10.51 -20.29
N VAL A 200 -11.95 -11.61 -20.50
CA VAL A 200 -10.47 -11.63 -20.51
C VAL A 200 -9.88 -10.75 -21.61
N GLU A 201 -10.58 -10.58 -22.73
CA GLU A 201 -10.08 -9.75 -23.84
C GLU A 201 -9.92 -8.29 -23.46
N ASP A 202 -10.77 -7.77 -22.57
CA ASP A 202 -10.60 -6.40 -22.06
C ASP A 202 -9.33 -6.26 -21.22
N ILE A 203 -8.98 -7.29 -20.44
CA ILE A 203 -7.75 -7.33 -19.65
C ILE A 203 -6.53 -7.39 -20.58
N ARG A 204 -6.60 -8.18 -21.65
CA ARG A 204 -5.50 -8.29 -22.63
C ARG A 204 -5.30 -7.00 -23.42
N ARG A 205 -6.39 -6.33 -23.79
CA ARG A 205 -6.36 -5.07 -24.53
C ARG A 205 -5.83 -3.92 -23.67
N ASP A 206 -6.33 -3.77 -22.44
CA ASP A 206 -5.91 -2.70 -21.54
C ASP A 206 -5.92 -3.13 -20.06
N PRO A 207 -4.84 -3.76 -19.59
CA PRO A 207 -4.74 -4.19 -18.20
C PRO A 207 -4.56 -3.03 -17.22
N ARG A 208 -4.14 -1.84 -17.68
CA ARG A 208 -4.04 -0.67 -16.81
C ARG A 208 -5.44 -0.20 -16.43
N ARG A 209 -6.31 -0.09 -17.43
CA ARG A 209 -7.73 0.23 -17.23
C ARG A 209 -8.39 -0.78 -16.28
N PHE A 210 -8.16 -2.07 -16.49
CA PHE A 210 -8.65 -3.10 -15.58
C PHE A 210 -8.17 -2.90 -14.13
N ASN A 211 -6.86 -2.72 -13.92
CA ASN A 211 -6.29 -2.49 -12.58
C ASN A 211 -6.88 -1.24 -11.90
N ILE A 212 -7.12 -0.15 -12.65
CA ILE A 212 -7.75 1.07 -12.14
C ILE A 212 -9.15 0.78 -11.60
N TYR A 213 -10.01 0.19 -12.43
CA TYR A 213 -11.38 -0.07 -12.04
C TYR A 213 -11.48 -1.07 -10.89
N ASP A 214 -10.64 -2.10 -10.90
CA ASP A 214 -10.63 -3.09 -9.82
C ASP A 214 -10.19 -2.46 -8.49
N ALA A 215 -9.12 -1.65 -8.49
CA ALA A 215 -8.68 -0.91 -7.30
C ALA A 215 -9.74 0.08 -6.80
N GLN A 216 -10.36 0.85 -7.70
CA GLN A 216 -11.44 1.78 -7.36
C GLN A 216 -12.65 1.07 -6.74
N ARG A 217 -13.08 -0.06 -7.33
CA ARG A 217 -14.18 -0.87 -6.81
C ARG A 217 -13.86 -1.37 -5.39
N ARG A 218 -12.66 -1.92 -5.18
CA ARG A 218 -12.23 -2.41 -3.87
C ARG A 218 -12.20 -1.30 -2.81
N MET A 219 -11.70 -0.12 -3.15
CA MET A 219 -11.72 1.03 -2.23
C MET A 219 -13.15 1.51 -1.94
N ALA A 220 -14.04 1.53 -2.94
CA ALA A 220 -15.45 1.88 -2.74
C ALA A 220 -16.17 0.90 -1.81
N GLU A 221 -15.92 -0.41 -1.95
CA GLU A 221 -16.46 -1.46 -1.08
C GLU A 221 -16.00 -1.28 0.38
N ILE A 222 -14.73 -0.95 0.61
CA ILE A 222 -14.21 -0.67 1.97
C ILE A 222 -14.84 0.61 2.54
N ASN A 223 -14.96 1.66 1.73
CA ASN A 223 -15.52 2.94 2.15
C ASN A 223 -17.00 2.88 2.49
N ALA A 224 -17.75 1.96 1.87
CA ALA A 224 -19.16 1.72 2.18
C ALA A 224 -19.38 1.10 3.57
N VAL A 225 -18.35 0.48 4.17
CA VAL A 225 -18.41 -0.05 5.53
C VAL A 225 -18.19 1.08 6.55
N PRO A 226 -19.07 1.24 7.56
CA PRO A 226 -18.87 2.21 8.62
C PRO A 226 -17.52 2.05 9.31
N THR A 227 -16.82 3.16 9.57
CA THR A 227 -15.45 3.17 10.11
C THR A 227 -15.28 2.23 11.30
N ALA A 228 -16.18 2.25 12.27
CA ALA A 228 -16.12 1.40 13.47
C ALA A 228 -16.10 -0.11 13.16
N ASN A 229 -16.73 -0.53 12.07
CA ASN A 229 -16.90 -1.95 11.72
C ASN A 229 -15.87 -2.43 10.68
N ARG A 230 -15.07 -1.51 10.10
CA ARG A 230 -14.13 -1.85 9.02
C ARG A 230 -13.08 -2.90 9.43
N PRO A 231 -12.46 -2.86 10.64
CA PRO A 231 -11.45 -3.85 11.01
C PRO A 231 -12.02 -5.26 11.03
N ASP A 232 -13.18 -5.44 11.70
CA ASP A 232 -13.87 -6.72 11.78
C ASP A 232 -14.34 -7.19 10.40
N HIS A 233 -14.96 -6.32 9.60
CA HIS A 233 -15.39 -6.66 8.25
C HIS A 233 -14.21 -7.06 7.35
N PHE A 234 -13.07 -6.37 7.44
CA PHE A 234 -11.89 -6.71 6.68
C PHE A 234 -11.31 -8.07 7.11
N ALA A 235 -11.13 -8.27 8.42
CA ALA A 235 -10.57 -9.50 8.97
C ALA A 235 -11.47 -10.72 8.73
N ASP A 236 -12.78 -10.58 8.90
CA ASP A 236 -13.71 -11.70 8.82
C ASP A 236 -14.22 -11.95 7.40
N GLN A 237 -14.75 -10.93 6.73
CA GLN A 237 -15.40 -11.13 5.42
C GLN A 237 -14.35 -11.12 4.31
N ARG A 238 -13.58 -10.02 4.19
CA ARG A 238 -12.64 -9.86 3.08
C ARG A 238 -11.53 -10.91 3.11
N MET A 239 -10.86 -11.11 4.24
CA MET A 239 -9.79 -12.11 4.30
C MET A 239 -10.30 -13.54 4.13
N ARG A 240 -11.54 -13.85 4.52
CA ARG A 240 -12.17 -15.16 4.24
C ARG A 240 -12.38 -15.37 2.74
N GLU A 241 -12.82 -14.36 2.00
CA GLU A 241 -12.91 -14.42 0.53
C GLU A 241 -11.54 -14.66 -0.12
N VAL A 242 -10.51 -13.94 0.35
CA VAL A 242 -9.14 -14.09 -0.14
C VAL A 242 -8.60 -15.50 0.12
N VAL A 243 -8.76 -16.01 1.34
CA VAL A 243 -8.34 -17.37 1.71
C VAL A 243 -9.08 -18.42 0.89
N ALA A 244 -10.41 -18.30 0.77
CA ALA A 244 -11.21 -19.23 -0.02
C ALA A 244 -10.78 -19.24 -1.50
N THR A 245 -10.50 -18.06 -2.06
CA THR A 245 -10.01 -17.92 -3.43
C THR A 245 -8.61 -18.48 -3.58
N ALA A 246 -7.70 -18.22 -2.64
CA ALA A 246 -6.35 -18.75 -2.64
C ALA A 246 -6.34 -20.28 -2.57
N ASN A 247 -7.21 -20.87 -1.76
CA ASN A 247 -7.36 -22.32 -1.64
C ASN A 247 -7.93 -22.96 -2.91
N LYS A 248 -8.82 -22.26 -3.64
CA LYS A 248 -9.28 -22.69 -4.97
C LYS A 248 -8.18 -22.53 -6.03
N ALA A 249 -7.48 -21.40 -6.02
CA ALA A 249 -6.40 -21.10 -6.95
C ALA A 249 -5.24 -22.10 -6.85
N ALA A 250 -4.87 -22.50 -5.63
CA ALA A 250 -3.84 -23.51 -5.38
C ALA A 250 -4.17 -24.89 -5.97
N LYS A 251 -5.45 -25.17 -6.21
CA LYS A 251 -5.93 -26.43 -6.83
C LYS A 251 -6.12 -26.34 -8.33
N LEU A 252 -5.89 -25.17 -8.95
CA LEU A 252 -5.97 -25.03 -10.39
C LEU A 252 -4.91 -25.91 -11.07
N ASN A 253 -5.30 -26.53 -12.18
CA ASN A 253 -4.42 -27.34 -13.00
C ASN A 253 -4.26 -26.69 -14.39
N PRO A 254 -3.36 -25.68 -14.54
CA PRO A 254 -3.07 -25.08 -15.84
C PRO A 254 -2.49 -26.10 -16.81
N LYS A 255 -2.78 -25.93 -18.10
CA LYS A 255 -2.28 -26.83 -19.14
C LYS A 255 -0.79 -26.57 -19.41
N SER A 256 -0.01 -27.64 -19.52
CA SER A 256 1.45 -27.59 -19.68
C SER A 256 1.88 -27.10 -21.07
N ASP A 257 1.14 -27.47 -22.11
CA ASP A 257 1.33 -27.02 -23.49
C ASP A 257 1.33 -25.48 -23.62
N ILE A 258 0.38 -24.82 -22.94
CA ILE A 258 0.29 -23.36 -22.93
C ILE A 258 1.42 -22.72 -22.10
N ALA A 259 1.84 -23.37 -21.01
CA ALA A 259 2.95 -22.89 -20.19
C ALA A 259 4.28 -22.94 -20.96
N GLU A 260 4.54 -24.03 -21.69
CA GLU A 260 5.69 -24.17 -22.58
C GLU A 260 5.66 -23.12 -23.69
N ALA A 261 4.52 -22.97 -24.38
CA ALA A 261 4.37 -21.99 -25.46
C ALA A 261 4.56 -20.54 -25.00
N LYS A 262 4.29 -20.23 -23.74
CA LYS A 262 4.42 -18.89 -23.14
C LYS A 262 5.71 -18.71 -22.34
N ASN A 263 6.60 -19.71 -22.32
CA ASN A 263 7.84 -19.73 -21.54
C ASN A 263 7.63 -19.42 -20.04
N VAL A 264 6.58 -20.01 -19.46
CA VAL A 264 6.24 -19.85 -18.04
C VAL A 264 6.61 -21.13 -17.28
N ASP A 265 7.41 -20.98 -16.22
CA ASP A 265 7.74 -22.07 -15.32
C ASP A 265 6.51 -22.47 -14.49
N LEU A 266 5.82 -23.52 -14.96
CA LEU A 266 4.59 -24.02 -14.36
C LEU A 266 4.79 -24.51 -12.92
N THR A 267 5.96 -25.10 -12.63
CA THR A 267 6.30 -25.61 -11.30
C THR A 267 6.43 -24.44 -10.31
N LYS A 268 7.16 -23.40 -10.68
CA LYS A 268 7.26 -22.17 -9.86
C LYS A 268 5.92 -21.47 -9.71
N LEU A 269 5.12 -21.39 -10.77
CA LEU A 269 3.80 -20.77 -10.73
C LEU A 269 2.86 -21.49 -9.75
N ARG A 270 2.80 -22.83 -9.79
CA ARG A 270 2.00 -23.63 -8.85
C ARG A 270 2.51 -23.49 -7.42
N ALA A 271 3.83 -23.57 -7.20
CA ALA A 271 4.43 -23.35 -5.89
C ALA A 271 4.08 -21.96 -5.32
N ARG A 272 4.03 -20.93 -6.17
CA ARG A 272 3.61 -19.58 -5.78
C ARG A 272 2.15 -19.52 -5.33
N LEU A 273 1.23 -20.21 -6.02
CA LEU A 273 -0.19 -20.27 -5.62
C LEU A 273 -0.38 -20.98 -4.27
N VAL A 274 0.32 -22.10 -4.06
CA VAL A 274 0.30 -22.81 -2.77
C VAL A 274 0.85 -21.91 -1.65
N LYS A 275 1.97 -21.22 -1.90
CA LYS A 275 2.53 -20.25 -0.96
C LYS A 275 1.54 -19.14 -0.62
N PHE A 276 0.79 -18.63 -1.59
CA PHE A 276 -0.25 -17.62 -1.36
C PHE A 276 -1.39 -18.14 -0.49
N SER A 277 -1.87 -19.36 -0.74
CA SER A 277 -2.86 -20.01 0.12
C SER A 277 -2.40 -20.06 1.58
N THR A 278 -1.22 -20.63 1.85
CA THR A 278 -0.69 -20.71 3.23
C THR A 278 -0.42 -19.35 3.85
N THR A 279 0.04 -18.37 3.06
CA THR A 279 0.32 -17.01 3.56
C THR A 279 -0.97 -16.26 3.87
N SER A 280 -2.01 -16.42 3.06
CA SER A 280 -3.31 -15.77 3.25
C SER A 280 -4.02 -16.23 4.52
N GLU A 281 -3.90 -17.51 4.89
CA GLU A 281 -4.45 -18.05 6.13
C GLU A 281 -3.76 -17.45 7.36
N LYS A 282 -2.43 -17.34 7.33
CA LYS A 282 -1.66 -16.68 8.40
C LYS A 282 -1.98 -15.18 8.49
N LEU A 283 -2.15 -14.52 7.35
CA LEU A 283 -2.55 -13.11 7.30
C LEU A 283 -3.96 -12.94 7.88
N ARG A 284 -4.90 -13.83 7.60
CA ARG A 284 -6.25 -13.78 8.18
C ARG A 284 -6.20 -13.81 9.70
N GLY A 285 -5.51 -14.79 10.29
CA GLY A 285 -5.37 -14.87 11.75
C GLY A 285 -4.67 -13.64 12.36
N THR A 286 -3.72 -13.04 11.62
CA THR A 286 -3.08 -11.78 12.05
C THR A 286 -4.06 -10.63 12.05
N TYR A 287 -4.89 -10.51 11.01
CA TYR A 287 -5.88 -9.43 10.91
C TYR A 287 -7.08 -9.63 11.84
N GLU A 288 -7.46 -10.87 12.16
CA GLU A 288 -8.44 -11.19 13.21
C GLU A 288 -7.93 -10.70 14.58
N SER A 289 -6.68 -11.02 14.93
CA SER A 289 -6.04 -10.52 16.16
C SER A 289 -5.95 -8.99 16.18
N LEU A 290 -5.57 -8.37 15.07
CA LEU A 290 -5.52 -6.91 14.98
C LEU A 290 -6.91 -6.29 15.11
N ALA A 291 -7.94 -6.84 14.47
CA ALA A 291 -9.30 -6.34 14.56
C ALA A 291 -9.80 -6.36 16.02
N GLN A 292 -9.53 -7.45 16.74
CA GLN A 292 -9.81 -7.53 18.17
C GLN A 292 -9.06 -6.44 18.97
N GLU A 293 -7.75 -6.25 18.74
CA GLU A 293 -6.98 -5.17 19.37
C GLU A 293 -7.58 -3.79 19.09
N ARG A 294 -8.10 -3.56 17.88
CA ARG A 294 -8.73 -2.29 17.48
C ARG A 294 -10.06 -2.07 18.19
N THR A 295 -10.86 -3.12 18.35
CA THR A 295 -12.11 -3.06 19.11
C THR A 295 -11.85 -2.79 20.59
N GLU A 296 -10.84 -3.43 21.18
CA GLU A 296 -10.42 -3.19 22.58
C GLU A 296 -9.87 -1.78 22.80
N GLN A 297 -9.16 -1.21 21.82
CA GLN A 297 -8.67 0.17 21.86
C GLN A 297 -9.80 1.22 21.76
N GLY A 298 -11.01 0.82 21.33
CA GLY A 298 -12.14 1.72 21.09
C GLY A 298 -11.99 2.55 19.81
N ALA A 299 -12.99 3.39 19.53
CA ALA A 299 -12.95 4.31 18.39
C ALA A 299 -11.70 5.19 18.50
N THR A 300 -10.88 5.22 17.44
CA THR A 300 -9.62 5.96 17.37
C THR A 300 -9.70 7.33 18.03
N VAL A 301 -8.84 7.50 19.03
CA VAL A 301 -8.65 8.73 19.79
C VAL A 301 -8.23 9.85 18.83
N ARG A 302 -9.08 10.88 18.75
CA ARG A 302 -9.07 12.08 17.90
C ARG A 302 -9.63 11.88 16.48
N ALA A 303 -10.74 12.56 16.21
CA ALA A 303 -11.23 12.73 14.86
C ALA A 303 -10.19 13.48 14.03
N ILE A 304 -9.91 12.97 12.84
CA ILE A 304 -9.13 13.69 11.82
C ILE A 304 -9.91 14.96 11.48
N GLY A 305 -9.38 16.13 11.81
CA GLY A 305 -10.01 17.42 11.54
C GLY A 305 -10.41 18.24 12.77
N ASP A 306 -10.24 17.74 14.00
CA ASP A 306 -10.50 18.51 15.22
C ASP A 306 -9.39 19.51 15.60
N LEU A 307 -8.30 19.57 14.83
CA LEU A 307 -7.44 20.75 14.76
C LEU A 307 -8.19 21.84 13.98
N ARG A 308 -9.22 22.40 14.62
CA ARG A 308 -9.82 23.66 14.18
C ARG A 308 -8.71 24.68 13.95
N ARG A 309 -8.92 25.48 12.90
CA ARG A 309 -8.34 26.80 12.63
C ARG A 309 -8.46 27.72 13.85
N SER A 310 -7.72 27.47 14.92
CA SER A 310 -7.80 28.27 16.13
C SER A 310 -6.53 28.16 16.95
N THR A 311 -5.45 28.74 16.45
CA THR A 311 -4.65 29.68 17.25
C THR A 311 -3.83 30.55 16.30
N PRO A 312 -4.13 31.85 16.15
CA PRO A 312 -3.07 32.76 15.75
C PRO A 312 -2.01 32.67 16.85
N LEU A 313 -0.74 32.50 16.46
CA LEU A 313 0.39 32.72 17.35
C LEU A 313 0.19 34.12 17.96
N ASN A 314 -0.27 34.15 19.21
CA ASN A 314 -0.26 35.37 19.99
C ASN A 314 1.20 35.80 20.06
N GLN A 315 1.49 36.91 19.39
CA GLN A 315 2.64 37.74 19.66
C GLN A 315 2.50 38.23 21.10
N THR A 316 3.04 37.49 22.05
CA THR A 316 3.45 38.03 23.33
C THR A 316 4.96 37.97 23.37
N GLY A 317 5.56 38.94 22.69
CA GLY A 317 6.92 39.41 22.93
C GLY A 317 6.79 40.88 23.26
N THR A 318 7.04 41.19 24.52
CA THR A 318 7.16 42.53 25.10
C THR A 318 8.06 43.45 24.28
N GLU A 319 7.56 44.66 23.98
CA GLU A 319 8.14 45.97 24.35
C GLU A 319 7.01 47.00 24.44
#